data_AF-A0A7S0SND0-F1
#
_entry.id   AF-A0A7S0SND0-F1
#
_cell.length_a   1.000
_cell.length_b   1.000
_cell.length_c   1.000
_cell.angle_alpha   90.00
_cell.angle_beta   90.00
_cell.angle_gamma   90.00
#
_symmetry.space_group_name_H-M   'P 1'
#
loop_
_entity.id
_entity.type
_entity.pdbx_description
1 polymer ?
#
loop_
_entity_poly.entity_id
_entity_poly.type
_entity_poly.pdbx_seq_one_letter_code
_entity_poly.pdbx_strand_id
1 'polypeptide(L)'
;MVLSDGGVCCVDEFDKMPNEHKALLEAMEQQSVSVAKAGLTATLPSRTAVVAAANPAAGLYNRAKTVTENLKMSLALLSRFDLCFIMMDTPDDELDEHLSHHVLAPHGQGGALRLKQARQKLLAYHAHTDAEEEGQCEGFGGGGSGGGGKRKRKTARGRQENDEYGEYG
;
A
#
# COMPACT_ATOMS: atom_id res chain seq x y z
N MET A 1 -19.66 1.06 -13.32
CA MET A 1 -19.57 -0.35 -13.76
C MET A 1 -20.30 -0.63 -15.07
N VAL A 2 -21.61 -0.40 -15.21
CA VAL A 2 -22.30 -0.61 -16.52
C VAL A 2 -21.72 0.28 -17.62
N LEU A 3 -21.44 1.55 -17.31
CA LEU A 3 -20.80 2.48 -18.26
C LEU A 3 -19.36 2.11 -18.63
N SER A 4 -18.73 1.20 -17.89
CA SER A 4 -17.35 0.74 -18.08
C SER A 4 -17.29 -0.71 -18.54
N ASP A 5 -18.37 -1.26 -19.11
CA ASP A 5 -18.39 -2.61 -19.68
C ASP A 5 -17.26 -2.77 -20.72
N GLY A 6 -16.46 -3.83 -20.57
CA GLY A 6 -15.26 -4.09 -21.36
C GLY A 6 -14.01 -3.28 -20.96
N GLY A 7 -14.08 -2.42 -19.93
CA GLY A 7 -12.99 -1.56 -19.48
C GLY A 7 -12.65 -1.69 -18.00
N VAL A 8 -12.02 -0.65 -17.44
CA VAL A 8 -11.61 -0.59 -16.03
C VAL A 8 -12.51 0.37 -15.25
N CYS A 9 -12.92 -0.03 -14.05
CA CYS A 9 -13.68 0.77 -13.10
C CYS A 9 -12.81 1.00 -11.85
N CYS A 10 -12.31 2.22 -11.69
CA CYS A 10 -11.55 2.61 -10.50
C CYS A 10 -12.50 3.13 -9.41
N VAL A 11 -12.32 2.65 -8.19
CA VAL A 11 -13.11 3.04 -7.01
C VAL A 11 -12.14 3.47 -5.92
N ASP A 12 -12.27 4.73 -5.50
CA ASP A 12 -11.51 5.26 -4.36
C ASP A 12 -12.36 5.20 -3.09
N GLU A 13 -11.71 5.27 -1.94
CA GLU A 13 -12.35 5.23 -0.61
C GLU A 13 -13.36 4.09 -0.48
N PHE A 14 -12.97 2.90 -0.94
CA PHE A 14 -13.86 1.74 -1.01
C PHE A 14 -14.42 1.36 0.37
N ASP A 15 -13.72 1.70 1.46
CA ASP A 15 -14.18 1.52 2.85
C ASP A 15 -15.38 2.41 3.25
N LYS A 16 -15.70 3.45 2.46
CA LYS A 16 -16.78 4.41 2.73
C LYS A 16 -18.11 4.09 2.07
N MET A 17 -18.22 2.99 1.32
CA MET A 17 -19.43 2.63 0.56
C MET A 17 -20.14 1.34 1.03
N PRO A 18 -20.47 1.20 2.33
CA PRO A 18 -21.03 -0.05 2.86
C PRO A 18 -22.42 -0.39 2.32
N ASN A 19 -23.19 0.60 1.86
CA ASN A 19 -24.55 0.38 1.34
C ASN A 19 -24.52 -0.19 -0.09
N GLU A 20 -23.49 0.14 -0.84
CA GLU A 20 -23.28 -0.22 -2.25
C GLU A 20 -22.60 -1.59 -2.39
N HIS A 21 -22.01 -2.12 -1.31
CA HIS A 21 -21.33 -3.42 -1.25
C HIS A 21 -22.16 -4.57 -1.85
N LYS A 22 -23.47 -4.59 -1.62
CA LYS A 22 -24.35 -5.65 -2.14
C LYS A 22 -24.46 -5.58 -3.67
N ALA A 23 -24.65 -4.40 -4.22
CA ALA A 23 -24.76 -4.20 -5.67
C ALA A 23 -23.41 -4.47 -6.36
N LEU A 24 -22.30 -4.12 -5.69
CA LEU A 24 -20.97 -4.43 -6.18
C LEU A 24 -20.69 -5.93 -6.19
N LEU A 25 -21.07 -6.66 -5.13
CA LEU A 25 -20.97 -8.12 -5.09
C LEU A 25 -21.71 -8.77 -6.25
N GLU A 26 -22.93 -8.31 -6.55
CA GLU A 26 -23.70 -8.77 -7.71
C GLU A 26 -22.94 -8.49 -9.01
N ALA A 27 -22.48 -7.25 -9.19
CA ALA A 27 -21.78 -6.82 -10.40
C ALA A 27 -20.47 -7.57 -10.63
N MET A 28 -19.68 -7.82 -9.58
CA MET A 28 -18.40 -8.53 -9.66
C MET A 28 -18.60 -10.04 -9.87
N GLU A 29 -19.64 -10.63 -9.26
CA GLU A 29 -19.90 -12.07 -9.38
C GLU A 29 -20.55 -12.43 -10.71
N GLN A 30 -21.59 -11.70 -11.10
CA GLN A 30 -22.41 -12.04 -12.26
C GLN A 30 -21.95 -11.30 -13.52
N GLN A 31 -21.04 -10.32 -13.38
CA GLN A 31 -20.64 -9.41 -14.46
C GLN A 31 -21.84 -8.71 -15.10
N SER A 32 -22.91 -8.52 -14.33
CA SER A 32 -24.14 -7.85 -14.73
C SER A 32 -24.80 -7.20 -13.51
N VAL A 33 -25.59 -6.15 -13.75
CA VAL A 33 -26.37 -5.46 -12.72
C VAL A 33 -27.84 -5.50 -13.09
N SER A 34 -28.67 -5.98 -12.16
CA SER A 34 -30.12 -5.91 -12.29
C SER A 34 -30.68 -4.62 -11.69
N VAL A 35 -31.54 -3.94 -12.44
CA VAL A 35 -32.22 -2.72 -11.99
C VAL A 35 -33.71 -2.93 -12.15
N ALA A 36 -34.44 -2.86 -11.03
CA ALA A 36 -35.89 -2.90 -10.99
C ALA A 36 -36.42 -1.55 -10.48
N LYS A 37 -37.07 -0.78 -11.35
CA LYS A 37 -37.66 0.52 -10.99
C LYS A 37 -38.88 0.81 -11.86
N ALA A 38 -39.94 1.38 -11.26
CA ALA A 38 -41.16 1.78 -11.97
C ALA A 38 -41.82 0.66 -12.80
N GLY A 39 -41.78 -0.59 -12.30
CA GLY A 39 -42.35 -1.76 -12.99
C GLY A 39 -41.50 -2.29 -14.15
N LEU A 40 -40.35 -1.67 -14.43
CA LEU A 40 -39.37 -2.15 -15.40
C LEU A 40 -38.23 -2.85 -14.68
N THR A 41 -37.98 -4.10 -15.07
CA THR A 41 -36.81 -4.88 -14.66
C THR A 41 -35.91 -5.03 -15.87
N ALA A 42 -34.69 -4.50 -15.78
CA ALA A 42 -33.69 -4.61 -16.82
C ALA A 42 -32.39 -5.16 -16.23
N THR A 43 -31.71 -6.01 -16.99
CA THR A 43 -30.37 -6.51 -16.65
C THR A 43 -29.38 -5.88 -17.61
N LEU A 44 -28.34 -5.26 -17.06
CA LEU A 44 -27.32 -4.53 -17.82
C LEU A 44 -25.97 -5.22 -17.65
N PRO A 45 -25.18 -5.43 -18.72
CA PRO A 45 -23.85 -6.01 -18.60
C PRO A 45 -22.89 -5.05 -17.88
N SER A 46 -21.95 -5.61 -17.12
CA SER A 46 -20.92 -4.86 -16.38
C SER A 46 -19.61 -5.64 -16.31
N ARG A 47 -19.14 -6.17 -17.44
CA ARG A 47 -17.89 -6.94 -17.56
C ARG A 47 -16.70 -5.98 -17.48
N THR A 48 -16.40 -5.50 -16.28
CA THR A 48 -15.36 -4.49 -16.04
C THR A 48 -14.34 -5.02 -15.05
N ALA A 49 -13.07 -4.69 -15.25
CA ALA A 49 -12.02 -4.92 -14.26
C ALA A 49 -12.15 -3.85 -13.16
N VAL A 50 -12.17 -4.26 -11.89
CA VAL A 50 -12.31 -3.34 -10.76
C VAL A 50 -10.95 -3.08 -10.14
N VAL A 51 -10.60 -1.81 -9.99
CA VAL A 51 -9.46 -1.37 -9.20
C VAL A 51 -10.02 -0.59 -8.02
N ALA A 52 -9.74 -1.03 -6.80
CA ALA A 52 -10.26 -0.41 -5.60
C ALA A 52 -9.11 0.04 -4.68
N ALA A 53 -9.18 1.28 -4.19
CA ALA A 53 -8.36 1.79 -3.11
C ALA A 53 -9.22 1.87 -1.85
N ALA A 54 -8.67 1.38 -0.72
CA ALA A 54 -9.37 1.34 0.56
C ALA A 54 -8.41 1.77 1.66
N ASN A 55 -8.92 2.54 2.62
CA ASN A 55 -8.14 2.94 3.78
C ASN A 55 -8.39 1.99 4.96
N PRO A 56 -7.36 1.73 5.79
CA PRO A 56 -7.56 0.99 7.03
C PRO A 56 -8.49 1.77 7.97
N ALA A 57 -9.37 1.07 8.65
CA ALA A 57 -10.46 1.61 9.44
C ALA A 57 -10.03 2.49 10.63
N ALA A 58 -8.77 2.39 11.06
CA ALA A 58 -8.17 3.18 12.13
C ALA A 58 -7.11 4.17 11.60
N GLY A 59 -7.02 4.37 10.29
CA GLY A 59 -6.01 5.22 9.63
C GLY A 59 -4.64 4.57 9.49
N LEU A 60 -4.27 3.64 10.39
CA LEU A 60 -3.04 2.85 10.30
C LEU A 60 -3.36 1.35 10.21
N TYR A 61 -2.64 0.64 9.34
CA TYR A 61 -2.77 -0.82 9.21
C TYR A 61 -2.11 -1.53 10.39
N ASN A 62 -2.87 -2.37 11.10
CA ASN A 62 -2.36 -3.14 12.24
C ASN A 62 -2.05 -4.58 11.84
N ARG A 63 -0.76 -4.95 11.85
CA ARG A 63 -0.27 -6.30 11.50
C ARG A 63 -0.78 -7.42 12.42
N ALA A 64 -1.22 -7.09 13.63
CA ALA A 64 -1.78 -8.07 14.58
C ALA A 64 -3.26 -8.41 14.31
N LYS A 65 -3.93 -7.63 13.45
CA LYS A 65 -5.33 -7.85 13.06
C LYS A 65 -5.41 -8.50 11.69
N THR A 66 -6.52 -9.18 11.44
CA THR A 66 -6.82 -9.73 10.11
C THR A 66 -7.09 -8.62 9.10
N VAL A 67 -6.96 -8.91 7.80
CA VAL A 67 -7.25 -7.94 6.72
C VAL A 67 -8.70 -7.43 6.81
N THR A 68 -9.64 -8.34 7.07
CA THR A 68 -11.07 -8.05 7.25
C THR A 68 -11.32 -7.06 8.39
N GLU A 69 -10.65 -7.25 9.54
CA GLU A 69 -10.75 -6.35 10.68
C GLU A 69 -10.09 -4.99 10.44
N ASN A 70 -8.98 -4.96 9.69
CA ASN A 70 -8.31 -3.72 9.31
C ASN A 70 -9.16 -2.89 8.34
N LEU A 71 -9.84 -3.51 7.37
CA LEU A 71 -10.59 -2.79 6.33
C LEU A 71 -12.08 -2.57 6.66
N LYS A 72 -12.64 -3.24 7.68
CA LYS A 72 -14.09 -3.26 7.97
C LYS A 72 -14.95 -3.69 6.76
N MET A 73 -14.41 -4.53 5.89
CA MET A 73 -15.11 -5.08 4.73
C MET A 73 -15.50 -6.53 4.97
N SER A 74 -16.51 -7.03 4.26
CA SER A 74 -16.90 -8.44 4.37
C SER A 74 -15.88 -9.32 3.65
N LEU A 75 -15.64 -10.53 4.17
CA LEU A 75 -14.77 -11.51 3.53
C LEU A 75 -15.27 -11.89 2.12
N ALA A 76 -16.59 -11.88 1.92
CA ALA A 76 -17.22 -12.16 0.63
C ALA A 76 -16.85 -11.16 -0.46
N LEU A 77 -16.60 -9.89 -0.10
CA LEU A 77 -16.12 -8.88 -1.05
C LEU A 77 -14.63 -9.06 -1.34
N LEU A 78 -13.83 -9.23 -0.28
CA LEU A 78 -12.38 -9.42 -0.40
C LEU A 78 -12.04 -10.66 -1.25
N SER A 79 -12.80 -11.74 -1.13
CA SER A 79 -12.59 -12.96 -1.92
C SER A 79 -12.89 -12.80 -3.41
N ARG A 80 -13.51 -11.70 -3.85
CA ARG A 80 -13.74 -11.39 -5.28
C ARG A 80 -12.60 -10.63 -5.93
N PHE A 81 -11.67 -10.12 -5.14
CA PHE A 81 -10.46 -9.52 -5.68
C PHE A 81 -9.42 -10.63 -5.88
N ASP A 82 -8.96 -10.78 -7.11
CA ASP A 82 -7.88 -11.73 -7.42
C ASP A 82 -6.55 -11.30 -6.79
N LEU A 83 -6.34 -9.99 -6.66
CA LEU A 83 -5.13 -9.38 -6.11
C LEU A 83 -5.50 -8.38 -5.00
N CYS A 84 -4.83 -8.49 -3.86
CA CYS A 84 -4.96 -7.56 -2.75
C CYS A 84 -3.56 -7.10 -2.33
N PHE A 85 -3.28 -5.81 -2.52
CA PHE A 85 -2.01 -5.20 -2.15
C PHE A 85 -2.19 -4.39 -0.86
N ILE A 86 -1.47 -4.77 0.20
CA ILE A 86 -1.46 -4.03 1.46
C ILE A 86 -0.23 -3.13 1.45
N MET A 87 -0.43 -1.83 1.34
CA MET A 87 0.63 -0.83 1.44
C MET A 87 0.82 -0.46 2.91
N MET A 88 2.01 -0.72 3.45
CA MET A 88 2.37 -0.36 4.81
C MET A 88 3.41 0.74 4.79
N ASP A 89 3.11 1.84 5.47
CA ASP A 89 4.05 2.92 5.70
C ASP A 89 4.87 2.62 6.96
N THR A 90 6.17 2.36 6.80
CA THR A 90 7.10 2.10 7.90
C THR A 90 8.14 3.23 7.89
N PRO A 91 8.30 3.98 8.99
CA PRO A 91 9.24 5.10 9.03
C PRO A 91 10.67 4.64 8.74
N ASP A 92 11.35 5.34 7.86
CA ASP A 92 12.68 5.01 7.40
C ASP A 92 13.39 6.28 6.95
N ASP A 93 14.33 6.77 7.78
CA ASP A 93 14.99 8.05 7.57
C ASP A 93 15.67 8.16 6.19
N GLU A 94 16.26 7.07 5.69
CA GLU A 94 16.97 7.08 4.40
C GLU A 94 15.99 7.04 3.23
N LEU A 95 14.94 6.22 3.31
CA LEU A 95 13.87 6.19 2.31
C LEU A 95 13.12 7.52 2.27
N ASP A 96 12.78 8.08 3.44
CA ASP A 96 12.04 9.32 3.60
C ASP A 96 12.84 10.52 3.08
N GLU A 97 14.17 10.55 3.26
CA GLU A 97 15.06 11.54 2.66
C GLU A 97 15.03 11.45 1.12
N HIS A 98 15.20 10.25 0.56
CA HIS A 98 15.17 10.03 -0.88
C HIS A 98 13.80 10.37 -1.49
N LEU A 99 12.72 10.02 -0.79
CA LEU A 99 11.34 10.30 -1.20
C LEU A 99 11.07 11.80 -1.19
N SER A 100 11.47 12.48 -0.12
CA SER A 100 11.36 13.94 0.00
C SER A 100 12.09 14.65 -1.14
N HIS A 101 13.32 14.23 -1.46
CA HIS A 101 14.06 14.77 -2.60
C HIS A 101 13.35 14.52 -3.93
N HIS A 102 12.74 13.36 -4.12
CA HIS A 102 11.99 13.03 -5.34
C HIS A 102 10.73 13.90 -5.50
N VAL A 103 9.96 14.07 -4.43
CA VAL A 103 8.74 14.88 -4.41
C VAL A 103 9.04 16.37 -4.62
N LEU A 104 10.15 16.87 -4.06
CA LEU A 104 10.55 18.28 -4.19
C LEU A 104 11.25 18.60 -5.52
N ALA A 105 11.91 17.63 -6.15
CA ALA A 105 12.65 17.83 -7.41
C ALA A 105 11.85 18.53 -8.53
N PRO A 106 10.59 18.18 -8.84
CA PRO A 106 9.83 18.82 -9.91
C PRO A 106 9.41 20.27 -9.60
N HIS A 107 9.44 20.68 -8.32
CA HIS A 107 8.99 22.00 -7.87
C HIS A 107 10.09 23.08 -7.92
N GLY A 108 11.33 22.71 -8.26
CA GLY A 108 12.47 23.64 -8.38
C GLY A 108 12.83 24.02 -9.83
N GLN A 109 13.60 25.10 -10.00
CA GLN A 109 14.23 25.41 -11.29
C GLN A 109 15.14 24.25 -11.74
N GLY A 110 14.99 23.80 -12.98
CA GLY A 110 15.73 22.63 -13.51
C GLY A 110 15.17 21.26 -13.12
N GLY A 111 13.88 21.20 -12.73
CA GLY A 111 13.25 20.01 -12.14
C GLY A 111 13.37 18.69 -12.91
N ALA A 112 13.47 18.71 -14.24
CA ALA A 112 13.58 17.49 -15.04
C ALA A 112 14.88 16.70 -14.80
N LEU A 113 16.03 17.39 -14.63
CA LEU A 113 17.32 16.73 -14.36
C LEU A 113 17.38 16.21 -12.93
N ARG A 114 16.90 17.02 -11.98
CA ARG A 114 16.89 16.69 -10.55
C ARG A 114 15.94 15.53 -10.26
N LEU A 115 14.81 15.46 -10.96
CA LEU A 115 13.85 14.34 -10.86
C LEU A 115 14.47 13.02 -11.31
N LYS A 116 15.22 13.01 -12.42
CA LYS A 116 15.91 11.80 -12.89
C LYS A 116 16.90 11.29 -11.86
N GLN A 117 17.70 12.19 -11.28
CA GLN A 117 18.68 11.84 -10.24
C GLN A 117 18.00 11.34 -8.95
N ALA A 118 16.97 12.04 -8.47
CA ALA A 118 16.25 11.64 -7.26
C ALA A 118 15.52 10.30 -7.45
N ARG A 119 14.88 10.08 -8.60
CA ARG A 119 14.25 8.79 -8.94
C ARG A 119 15.28 7.65 -8.99
N GLN A 120 16.46 7.90 -9.54
CA GLN A 120 17.52 6.88 -9.60
C GLN A 120 17.97 6.45 -8.19
N LYS A 121 18.11 7.40 -7.27
CA LYS A 121 18.45 7.10 -5.86
C LYS A 121 17.38 6.27 -5.17
N LEU A 122 16.09 6.63 -5.33
CA LEU A 122 14.97 5.85 -4.80
C LEU A 122 14.93 4.41 -5.35
N LEU A 123 15.12 4.25 -6.67
CA LEU A 123 15.13 2.91 -7.27
C LEU A 123 16.32 2.08 -6.80
N ALA A 124 17.48 2.69 -6.59
CA ALA A 124 18.65 2.01 -6.03
C ALA A 124 18.40 1.57 -4.58
N TYR A 125 17.73 2.41 -3.77
CA TYR A 125 17.36 2.07 -2.40
C TYR A 125 16.53 0.79 -2.33
N HIS A 126 15.43 0.71 -3.11
CA HIS A 126 14.58 -0.48 -3.17
C HIS A 126 15.33 -1.72 -3.70
N ALA A 127 16.17 -1.56 -4.72
CA ALA A 127 16.97 -2.67 -5.25
C ALA A 127 17.96 -3.25 -4.22
N HIS A 128 18.45 -2.43 -3.29
CA HIS A 128 19.31 -2.89 -2.19
C HIS A 128 18.53 -3.57 -1.08
N THR A 129 17.36 -3.04 -0.71
CA THR A 129 16.52 -3.63 0.35
C THR A 129 15.97 -4.99 -0.05
N ASP A 130 15.52 -5.15 -1.31
CA ASP A 130 15.03 -6.43 -1.81
C ASP A 130 16.12 -7.53 -1.77
N ALA A 131 17.38 -7.17 -2.08
CA ALA A 131 18.51 -8.08 -2.03
C ALA A 131 18.91 -8.51 -0.60
N GLU A 132 18.67 -7.65 0.40
CA GLU A 132 18.93 -7.97 1.81
C GLU A 132 17.81 -8.81 2.44
N GLU A 133 16.56 -8.66 1.98
CA GLU A 133 15.43 -9.49 2.43
C GLU A 133 15.46 -10.89 1.80
N GLU A 134 15.82 -11.04 0.51
CA GLU A 134 16.02 -12.35 -0.12
C GLU A 134 17.11 -13.18 0.59
N GLY A 135 18.14 -12.53 1.14
CA GLY A 135 19.19 -13.18 1.94
C GLY A 135 18.75 -13.68 3.32
N GLN A 136 17.52 -13.36 3.77
CA GLN A 136 16.96 -13.80 5.05
C GLN A 136 15.91 -14.91 4.91
N CYS A 137 15.48 -15.22 3.68
CA CYS A 137 14.49 -16.27 3.42
C CYS A 137 15.07 -17.70 3.28
N GLU A 138 16.40 -17.89 3.41
CA GLU A 138 17.02 -19.22 3.53
C GLU A 138 16.89 -19.76 4.97
N GLY A 139 15.69 -20.21 5.36
CA GLY A 139 15.47 -20.62 6.74
C GLY A 139 14.17 -21.32 7.10
N PHE A 140 13.50 -22.01 6.17
CA PHE A 140 12.43 -22.95 6.52
C PHE A 140 12.72 -24.34 5.95
N GLY A 141 13.57 -25.08 6.66
CA GLY A 141 13.83 -26.49 6.37
C GLY A 141 14.66 -27.19 7.45
N GLY A 142 14.00 -27.86 8.39
CA GLY A 142 14.57 -29.03 9.09
C GLY A 142 15.26 -28.78 10.44
N GLY A 143 14.73 -29.43 11.49
CA GLY A 143 15.16 -29.26 12.86
C GLY A 143 16.57 -29.79 13.20
N GLY A 144 17.14 -29.23 14.26
CA GLY A 144 18.41 -29.66 14.83
C GLY A 144 18.78 -28.84 16.05
N SER A 145 18.94 -29.51 17.19
CA SER A 145 19.19 -28.97 18.51
C SER A 145 20.59 -28.34 18.67
N GLY A 146 20.68 -27.23 19.40
CA GLY A 146 21.88 -26.87 20.16
C GLY A 146 22.69 -25.64 19.69
N GLY A 147 23.08 -24.81 20.65
CA GLY A 147 24.25 -23.92 20.54
C GLY A 147 23.94 -22.42 20.55
N GLY A 148 24.27 -21.75 21.65
CA GLY A 148 24.10 -20.30 21.82
C GLY A 148 24.92 -19.45 20.85
N GLY A 149 24.27 -18.43 20.28
CA GLY A 149 24.88 -17.40 19.44
C GLY A 149 24.50 -16.01 19.94
N LYS A 150 25.50 -15.22 20.30
CA LYS A 150 25.39 -13.88 20.91
C LYS A 150 24.64 -12.90 19.99
N ARG A 151 23.55 -12.31 20.47
CA ARG A 151 22.91 -11.13 19.86
C ARG A 151 23.89 -9.95 19.90
N LYS A 152 24.51 -9.61 18.76
CA LYS A 152 25.26 -8.35 18.62
C LYS A 152 24.27 -7.20 18.63
N ARG A 153 24.16 -6.50 19.77
CA ARG A 153 23.65 -5.14 19.83
C ARG A 153 24.58 -4.25 19.00
N LYS A 154 24.09 -3.63 17.92
CA LYS A 154 24.78 -2.48 17.31
C LYS A 154 24.46 -1.26 18.15
N THR A 155 25.37 -0.94 19.08
CA THR A 155 25.49 0.35 19.76
C THR A 155 26.12 1.33 18.79
N ALA A 156 25.40 2.36 18.36
CA ALA A 156 26.00 3.54 17.74
C ALA A 156 26.35 4.55 18.85
N ARG A 157 27.63 4.56 19.26
CA ARG A 157 28.31 5.77 19.75
C ARG A 157 28.17 6.83 18.64
N GLY A 158 27.76 8.07 18.89
CA GLY A 158 28.36 9.01 19.83
C GLY A 158 29.10 10.07 19.02
N ARG A 159 28.45 11.20 18.76
CA ARG A 159 29.09 12.45 18.32
C ARG A 159 28.47 13.58 19.13
N GLN A 160 29.20 14.03 20.14
CA GLN A 160 28.96 15.31 20.83
C GLN A 160 29.58 16.45 20.03
N GLU A 161 29.12 17.66 20.37
CA GLU A 161 29.66 19.00 20.08
C GLU A 161 29.21 19.58 18.72
N ASN A 162 28.55 20.74 18.64
CA ASN A 162 28.66 21.93 19.49
C ASN A 162 27.32 22.66 19.68
N ASP A 163 27.23 23.31 20.84
CA ASP A 163 26.28 24.34 21.24
C ASP A 163 26.43 25.60 20.37
N GLU A 164 25.33 26.15 19.85
CA GLU A 164 25.21 27.59 19.59
C GLU A 164 23.72 27.98 19.49
N TYR A 165 23.08 28.24 20.65
CA TYR A 165 21.82 28.98 20.69
C TYR A 165 22.16 30.48 20.70
N GLY A 166 22.19 31.07 19.51
CA GLY A 166 22.24 32.52 19.32
C GLY A 166 20.83 33.13 19.36
N GLU A 167 20.70 34.16 20.19
CA GLU A 167 19.57 35.07 20.34
C GLU A 167 19.07 35.62 18.99
N TYR A 168 17.74 35.74 18.86
CA TYR A 168 17.13 36.78 18.03
C TYR A 168 16.13 37.54 18.88
N GLY A 169 16.42 38.84 19.05
CA GLY A 169 15.52 39.82 19.66
C GLY A 169 14.55 40.45 18.68
#